data_AF-A0A5B8JIW4-F1
#
_entry.id   AF-A0A5B8JIW4-F1
#
_cell.length_a   1.000
_cell.length_b   1.000
_cell.length_c   1.000
_cell.angle_alpha   90.00
_cell.angle_beta   90.00
_cell.angle_gamma   90.00
#
_symmetry.space_group_name_H-M   'P 1'
#
loop_
_entity.id
_entity.type
_entity.pdbx_description
1 polymer ?
#
loop_
_entity_poly.entity_id
_entity_poly.type
_entity_poly.pdbx_seq_one_letter_code
_entity_poly.pdbx_strand_id
1 'polypeptide(L)' 'MKRPGDVPVPDADVRPRMTIRVSRDSGRTWGPVTVVRSSRTEDLPLEPLRFPPCRCPRCRAA' A
#
# COMPACT_ATOMS: atom_id res chain seq x y z
N MET A 1 -2.84 13.53 -44.20
CA MET A 1 -2.87 14.35 -42.97
C MET A 1 -2.67 13.42 -41.78
N LYS A 2 -1.53 13.49 -41.05
CA LYS A 2 -1.30 12.69 -39.83
C LYS A 2 -1.93 13.42 -38.64
N ARG A 3 -2.78 12.76 -37.85
CA ARG A 3 -3.30 13.31 -36.59
C ARG A 3 -2.14 13.40 -35.59
N PRO A 4 -1.81 14.56 -35.01
CA PRO A 4 -0.83 14.65 -33.94
C PRO A 4 -1.51 14.21 -32.64
N GLY A 5 -1.01 13.17 -31.98
CA GLY A 5 -1.66 12.69 -30.76
C GLY A 5 -0.99 11.58 -29.97
N ASP A 6 0.04 10.92 -30.47
CA ASP A 6 0.75 9.88 -29.71
C ASP A 6 2.12 10.41 -29.25
N VAL A 7 2.11 11.37 -28.33
CA VAL A 7 3.28 11.57 -27.46
C VAL A 7 3.18 10.49 -26.39
N PRO A 8 4.16 9.56 -26.26
CA PRO A 8 4.20 8.67 -25.11
C PRO A 8 4.30 9.56 -23.87
N VAL A 9 3.22 9.64 -23.10
CA VAL A 9 3.25 10.32 -21.80
C VAL A 9 4.31 9.56 -20.99
N PRO A 10 5.43 10.19 -20.61
CA PRO A 10 6.50 9.49 -19.90
C PRO A 10 5.93 9.03 -18.57
N ASP A 11 5.85 7.70 -18.41
CA ASP A 11 5.40 6.92 -17.24
C ASP A 11 4.87 7.78 -16.09
N ALA A 12 3.72 8.40 -16.33
CA ALA A 12 3.15 9.36 -15.43
C ALA A 12 2.32 8.62 -14.38
N ASP A 13 2.95 7.73 -13.59
CA ASP A 13 2.54 7.51 -12.19
C ASP A 13 3.51 6.72 -11.29
N VAL A 14 4.83 6.78 -11.48
CA VAL A 14 5.78 6.16 -10.52
C VAL A 14 6.01 7.03 -9.26
N ARG A 15 5.19 8.06 -9.04
CA ARG A 15 5.34 8.93 -7.85
C ARG A 15 4.82 8.19 -6.61
N PRO A 16 5.58 8.21 -5.50
CA PRO A 16 5.12 7.61 -4.26
C PRO A 16 3.86 8.34 -3.78
N ARG A 17 2.78 7.59 -3.53
CA ARG A 17 1.52 8.16 -3.03
C ARG A 17 1.53 8.30 -1.52
N MET A 18 2.12 7.33 -0.84
CA MET A 18 2.24 7.34 0.61
C MET A 18 3.48 6.56 1.07
N THR A 19 3.95 6.90 2.26
CA THR A 19 4.99 6.17 2.97
C THR A 19 4.43 5.65 4.29
N ILE A 20 4.68 4.38 4.61
CA ILE A 20 4.25 3.74 5.85
C ILE A 20 5.48 3.35 6.67
N ARG A 21 5.41 3.58 7.97
CA ARG A 21 6.29 2.95 8.96
C ARG A 21 5.41 2.31 10.03
N VAL A 22 5.82 1.16 10.54
CA VAL A 22 5.07 0.41 11.55
C VAL A 22 5.88 0.35 12.84
N SER A 23 5.23 0.70 13.95
CA SER A 23 5.73 0.42 15.29
C SER A 23 5.01 -0.81 15.86
N ARG A 24 5.77 -1.67 16.57
CA ARG A 24 5.23 -2.84 17.27
C ARG A 24 5.35 -2.73 18.79
N ASP A 25 5.79 -1.58 19.29
CA ASP A 25 6.15 -1.35 20.68
C ASP A 25 5.58 -0.02 21.21
N SER A 26 4.36 0.30 20.77
CA SER A 26 3.62 1.50 21.18
C SER A 26 4.30 2.82 20.79
N GLY A 27 4.94 2.85 19.62
CA GLY A 27 5.54 4.05 19.03
C GLY A 27 6.96 4.33 19.48
N ARG A 28 7.59 3.45 20.29
CA ARG A 28 8.96 3.64 20.79
C ARG A 28 9.99 3.45 19.68
N THR A 29 9.81 2.42 18.86
CA THR A 29 10.63 2.19 17.67
C THR A 29 9.78 2.07 16.42
N TRP A 30 10.38 2.46 15.30
CA TRP A 30 9.73 2.48 14.00
C TRP A 30 10.57 1.70 13.01
N GLY A 31 9.94 0.72 12.37
CA GLY A 31 10.57 -0.07 11.33
C GLY A 31 10.94 0.74 10.07
N PRO A 32 11.44 0.04 9.04
CA PRO A 32 11.83 0.66 7.77
C PRO A 32 10.63 1.32 7.07
N VAL A 33 10.94 2.26 6.18
CA VAL A 33 9.94 2.95 5.34
C VAL A 33 9.48 2.02 4.23
N THR A 34 8.17 1.76 4.16
CA THR A 34 7.52 1.14 3.02
C THR A 34 6.94 2.22 2.12
N VAL A 35 7.32 2.24 0.85
CA VAL A 35 6.84 3.21 -0.15
C VAL A 35 5.70 2.57 -0.94
N VAL A 36 4.50 3.13 -0.85
CA VAL A 36 3.35 2.69 -1.66
C VAL A 36 3.28 3.56 -2.90
N ARG A 37 3.30 2.90 -4.06
CA ARG A 37 3.11 3.51 -5.37
C ARG A 37 1.79 3.01 -5.93
N SER A 38 1.11 3.81 -6.74
CA SER A 38 -0.04 3.32 -7.52
C SER A 38 0.46 2.61 -8.76
N SER A 39 0.16 1.31 -8.89
CA SER A 39 -0.14 0.78 -10.22
C SER A 39 -1.51 1.30 -10.63
N ARG A 40 -1.75 1.52 -11.93
CA ARG A 40 -3.10 1.76 -12.44
C ARG A 40 -3.98 0.62 -11.93
N THR A 41 -4.99 0.99 -11.15
CA THR A 41 -6.21 0.25 -10.79
C THR A 41 -6.19 -1.22 -11.19
N GLU A 42 -5.97 -2.17 -10.26
CA GLU A 42 -6.57 -3.52 -10.36
C GLU A 42 -6.32 -4.47 -9.17
N ASP A 43 -5.25 -4.34 -8.38
CA ASP A 43 -4.94 -5.36 -7.35
C ASP A 43 -5.38 -4.98 -5.92
N LEU A 44 -6.59 -4.42 -5.76
CA LEU A 44 -7.21 -4.38 -4.43
C LEU A 44 -7.94 -5.72 -4.23
N PRO A 45 -7.59 -6.53 -3.22
CA PRO A 45 -8.34 -7.75 -2.95
C PRO A 45 -9.81 -7.39 -2.70
N LEU A 46 -10.70 -8.03 -3.46
CA LEU A 46 -12.17 -7.87 -3.40
C LEU A 46 -12.73 -8.20 -2.00
N GLU A 47 -12.03 -9.03 -1.25
CA GLU A 47 -12.38 -9.41 0.11
C GLU A 47 -11.67 -8.47 1.10
N PRO A 48 -12.37 -7.90 2.09
CA PRO A 48 -11.71 -7.16 3.15
C PRO A 48 -10.66 -8.08 3.78
N LEU A 49 -9.40 -7.67 3.66
CA LEU A 49 -8.23 -8.32 4.23
C LEU A 49 -8.61 -8.89 5.59
N ARG A 50 -8.69 -10.23 5.71
CA ARG A 50 -8.72 -10.92 7.02
C ARG A 50 -7.36 -10.72 7.66
N PHE A 51 -7.12 -9.49 8.12
CA PHE A 51 -5.95 -9.11 8.88
C PHE A 51 -5.87 -10.02 10.10
N PRO A 52 -4.68 -10.58 10.42
CA PRO A 52 -4.59 -11.82 11.16
C PRO A 52 -5.34 -11.70 12.48
N PRO A 53 -6.13 -12.73 12.88
CA PRO A 53 -6.84 -12.71 14.14
C PRO A 53 -5.84 -12.44 15.26
N CYS A 54 -6.20 -11.52 16.15
CA CYS A 54 -5.35 -11.13 17.25
C CYS A 54 -4.99 -12.39 18.06
N ARG A 55 -3.70 -12.72 18.14
CA ARG A 55 -3.22 -13.91 18.87
C ARG A 55 -2.86 -13.61 20.33
N CYS A 56 -3.24 -12.46 20.86
CA CYS A 56 -2.95 -12.12 22.26
C CYS A 56 -3.73 -13.03 23.21
N PRO A 57 -3.27 -13.22 24.46
CA PRO A 57 -3.95 -14.08 25.43
C PRO A 57 -5.43 -13.69 25.65
N ARG A 58 -5.77 -12.40 25.55
CA ARG A 58 -7.14 -11.90 25.68
C ARG A 58 -8.06 -12.36 24.56
N CYS A 59 -7.59 -12.32 23.31
CA CYS A 59 -8.39 -12.67 22.14
C CYS A 59 -8.42 -14.18 21.86
N ARG A 60 -7.50 -14.97 22.44
CA ARG A 60 -7.52 -16.44 22.37
C ARG A 60 -8.51 -17.10 23.33
N ALA A 61 -8.92 -16.39 24.38
CA ALA A 61 -9.77 -16.92 25.44
C ALA A 61 -11.28 -16.65 25.24
N ALA A 62 -11.65 -16.03 24.11
CA ALA A 62 -13.02 -15.67 23.76
C ALA A 62 -13.61 -16.63 22.74
#